data_AF-A0A7R9YF10-F1
#
_entry.id   AF-A0A7R9YF10-F1
#
_cell.length_a   1.000
_cell.length_b   1.000
_cell.length_c   1.000
_cell.angle_alpha   90.00
_cell.angle_beta   90.00
_cell.angle_gamma   90.00
#
_symmetry.space_group_name_H-M   'P 1'
#
loop_
_entity.id
_entity.type
_entity.pdbx_description
1 polymer ?
#
loop_
_entity_poly.entity_id
_entity_poly.type
_entity_poly.pdbx_seq_one_letter_code
_entity_poly.pdbx_strand_id
1 'polypeptide(L)'
;MDSKEDKWLGIEDFLGSWQAEETANDDFMAAAGVPWLLRKMAKRATPPIHHITREEGMDAIRIRVEGVSGNDTLYPADQESVTYVVERTGAKYEDTTYMDSKGRLYSQKVRESDSFTVEATREICDGGDAHVMLLVGTKTDGTQVKQEIIFRRVSSAESKNTAEAKSSYDDDYKNANCESPQAESKSGDGESKASFK
;
A
#
# COMPACT_ATOMS: atom_id res chain seq x y z
N MET A 1 -10.83 31.87 16.82
CA MET A 1 -9.75 31.02 16.28
C MET A 1 -10.19 29.60 16.60
N ASP A 2 -10.92 28.98 15.67
CA ASP A 2 -11.28 27.57 15.81
C ASP A 2 -9.99 26.77 15.61
N SER A 3 -9.48 26.18 16.68
CA SER A 3 -8.52 25.09 16.56
C SER A 3 -9.26 23.97 15.82
N LYS A 4 -8.95 23.79 14.54
CA LYS A 4 -9.26 22.53 13.85
C LYS A 4 -8.57 21.46 14.68
N GLU A 5 -9.33 20.73 15.48
CA GLU A 5 -8.82 19.53 16.12
C GLU A 5 -8.33 18.64 14.97
N ASP A 6 -7.03 18.34 14.96
CA ASP A 6 -6.48 17.33 14.07
C ASP A 6 -7.21 16.03 14.40
N LYS A 7 -8.21 15.70 13.58
CA LYS A 7 -8.95 14.45 13.73
C LYS A 7 -7.96 13.35 13.39
N TRP A 8 -7.43 12.71 14.43
CA TRP A 8 -6.62 11.51 14.30
C TRP A 8 -7.44 10.47 13.54
N LEU A 9 -6.95 10.11 12.36
CA LEU A 9 -7.56 9.08 11.53
C LEU A 9 -7.34 7.72 12.22
N GLY A 10 -8.39 6.92 12.27
CA GLY A 10 -8.35 5.55 12.75
C GLY A 10 -8.10 4.57 11.61
N ILE A 11 -7.69 3.35 11.94
CA ILE A 11 -7.51 2.27 10.97
C ILE A 11 -8.78 1.98 10.14
N GLU A 12 -9.94 2.32 10.70
CA GLU A 12 -11.25 2.22 10.09
C GLU A 12 -11.46 3.13 8.87
N ASP A 13 -10.75 4.26 8.81
CA ASP A 13 -10.86 5.21 7.71
C ASP A 13 -10.32 4.61 6.39
N PHE A 14 -9.50 3.56 6.47
CA PHE A 14 -9.02 2.81 5.30
C PHE A 14 -10.02 1.79 4.76
N LEU A 15 -11.10 1.46 5.48
CA LEU A 15 -12.01 0.40 5.05
C LEU A 15 -12.76 0.74 3.75
N GLY A 16 -12.88 -0.26 2.88
CA GLY A 16 -13.60 -0.16 1.61
C GLY A 16 -12.81 -0.71 0.43
N SER A 17 -13.27 -0.38 -0.77
CA SER A 17 -12.58 -0.73 -2.02
C SER A 17 -12.00 0.52 -2.65
N TRP A 18 -10.74 0.45 -3.05
CA TRP A 18 -9.96 1.59 -3.51
C TRP A 18 -9.27 1.24 -4.82
N GLN A 19 -9.59 1.92 -5.91
CA GLN A 19 -8.96 1.72 -7.21
C GLN A 19 -7.77 2.65 -7.36
N ALA A 20 -6.62 2.10 -7.71
CA ALA A 20 -5.47 2.92 -8.07
C ALA A 20 -5.79 3.74 -9.33
N GLU A 21 -5.35 5.00 -9.39
CA GLU A 21 -5.47 5.80 -10.61
C GLU A 21 -4.52 5.29 -11.70
N GLU A 22 -3.38 4.73 -11.30
CA GLU A 22 -2.36 4.18 -12.18
C GLU A 22 -1.74 2.89 -11.65
N THR A 23 -1.12 2.13 -12.56
CA THR A 23 -0.30 0.98 -12.19
C THR A 23 1.10 1.42 -11.74
N ALA A 24 1.80 0.54 -11.03
CA ALA A 24 3.21 0.78 -10.66
C ALA A 24 4.07 1.22 -11.87
N ASN A 25 5.00 2.15 -11.67
CA ASN A 25 5.85 2.66 -12.75
C ASN A 25 6.92 1.62 -13.13
N ASP A 26 7.51 1.74 -14.34
CA ASP A 26 8.44 0.69 -14.85
C ASP A 26 9.69 0.58 -13.99
N ASP A 27 10.22 1.71 -13.54
CA ASP A 27 11.49 1.79 -12.83
C ASP A 27 11.38 1.12 -11.46
N PHE A 28 10.27 1.36 -10.76
CA PHE A 28 9.97 0.72 -9.49
C PHE A 28 9.77 -0.78 -9.68
N MET A 29 8.96 -1.20 -10.65
CA MET A 29 8.78 -2.63 -10.96
C MET A 29 10.09 -3.31 -11.37
N ALA A 30 10.96 -2.60 -12.11
CA ALA A 30 12.26 -3.12 -12.51
C ALA A 30 13.20 -3.30 -11.31
N ALA A 31 13.25 -2.33 -10.40
CA ALA A 31 14.02 -2.45 -9.15
C ALA A 31 13.48 -3.57 -8.25
N ALA A 32 12.16 -3.73 -8.20
CA ALA A 32 11.47 -4.82 -7.51
C ALA A 32 11.65 -6.19 -8.18
N GLY A 33 12.46 -6.29 -9.24
CA GLY A 33 12.82 -7.56 -9.89
C GLY A 33 11.71 -8.13 -10.78
N VAL A 34 10.67 -7.35 -11.10
CA VAL A 34 9.57 -7.81 -11.96
C VAL A 34 10.10 -8.00 -13.39
N PRO A 35 9.96 -9.20 -13.99
CA PRO A 35 10.39 -9.47 -15.36
C PRO A 35 9.77 -8.51 -16.38
N TRP A 36 10.56 -8.11 -17.39
CA TRP A 36 10.17 -7.12 -18.39
C TRP A 36 8.81 -7.40 -19.05
N LEU A 37 8.52 -8.65 -19.40
CA LEU A 37 7.25 -9.02 -20.02
C LEU A 37 6.07 -8.75 -19.09
N LEU A 38 6.19 -9.07 -17.79
CA LEU A 38 5.15 -8.80 -16.80
C LEU A 38 4.97 -7.30 -16.58
N ARG A 39 6.05 -6.49 -16.61
CA ARG A 39 5.95 -5.03 -16.52
C ARG A 39 5.17 -4.43 -17.69
N LYS A 40 5.39 -4.92 -18.91
CA LYS A 40 4.65 -4.48 -20.11
C LYS A 40 3.18 -4.84 -20.07
N MET A 41 2.86 -6.02 -19.53
CA MET A 41 1.47 -6.45 -19.33
C MET A 41 0.78 -5.61 -18.26
N ALA A 42 1.44 -5.36 -17.12
CA ALA A 42 0.92 -4.53 -16.03
C ALA A 42 0.53 -3.13 -16.52
N LYS A 43 1.38 -2.46 -17.31
CA LYS A 43 1.08 -1.12 -17.88
C LYS A 43 -0.13 -1.06 -18.82
N ARG A 44 -0.61 -2.20 -19.31
CA ARG A 44 -1.79 -2.30 -20.18
C ARG A 44 -3.02 -2.82 -19.45
N ALA A 45 -2.83 -3.30 -18.22
CA ALA A 45 -3.92 -3.80 -17.40
C ALA A 45 -4.68 -2.63 -16.77
N THR A 46 -5.92 -2.90 -16.39
CA THR A 46 -6.67 -2.02 -15.50
C THR A 46 -5.88 -1.83 -14.20
N PRO A 47 -5.77 -0.60 -13.68
CA PRO A 47 -5.17 -0.36 -12.38
C PRO A 47 -5.80 -1.23 -11.28
N PRO A 48 -5.00 -1.71 -10.31
CA PRO A 48 -5.47 -2.65 -9.29
C PRO A 48 -6.48 -2.01 -8.34
N ILE A 49 -7.39 -2.84 -7.82
CA ILE A 49 -8.30 -2.48 -6.73
C ILE A 49 -7.80 -3.11 -5.43
N HIS A 50 -7.69 -2.29 -4.37
CA HIS A 50 -7.44 -2.74 -3.00
C HIS A 50 -8.77 -2.89 -2.27
N HIS A 51 -9.08 -4.09 -1.80
CA HIS A 51 -10.15 -4.35 -0.85
C HIS A 51 -9.57 -4.38 0.55
N ILE A 52 -9.98 -3.42 1.37
CA ILE A 52 -9.53 -3.26 2.76
C ILE A 52 -10.70 -3.61 3.67
N THR A 53 -10.55 -4.71 4.41
CA THR A 53 -11.58 -5.25 5.31
C THR A 53 -11.03 -5.41 6.71
N ARG A 54 -11.90 -5.44 7.72
CA ARG A 54 -11.48 -5.90 9.06
C ARG A 54 -11.07 -7.37 9.03
N GLU A 55 -10.07 -7.71 9.81
CA GLU A 55 -9.69 -9.10 10.09
C GLU A 55 -10.61 -9.66 11.18
N GLU A 56 -11.22 -10.82 10.94
CA GLU A 56 -12.06 -11.46 11.96
C GLU A 56 -11.18 -12.05 13.07
N GLY A 57 -11.51 -11.72 14.32
CA GLY A 57 -10.80 -12.27 15.49
C GLY A 57 -9.50 -11.56 15.86
N MET A 58 -9.13 -10.49 15.16
CA MET A 58 -7.98 -9.63 15.47
C MET A 58 -8.36 -8.15 15.29
N ASP A 59 -7.79 -7.26 16.11
CA ASP A 59 -7.92 -5.82 15.90
C ASP A 59 -6.94 -5.38 14.80
N ALA A 60 -7.27 -5.71 13.56
CA ALA A 60 -6.43 -5.51 12.39
C ALA A 60 -7.29 -5.31 11.13
N ILE A 61 -6.68 -4.73 10.09
CA ILE A 61 -7.24 -4.72 8.75
C ILE A 61 -6.42 -5.60 7.81
N ARG A 62 -7.09 -6.14 6.80
CA ARG A 62 -6.54 -6.94 5.74
C ARG A 62 -6.70 -6.19 4.43
N ILE A 63 -5.60 -6.02 3.70
CA ILE A 63 -5.58 -5.47 2.34
C ILE A 63 -5.41 -6.61 1.34
N ARG A 64 -6.43 -6.86 0.54
CA ARG A 64 -6.41 -7.77 -0.61
C ARG A 64 -6.33 -6.97 -1.90
N VAL A 65 -5.45 -7.36 -2.81
CA VAL A 65 -5.34 -6.74 -4.14
C VAL A 65 -6.07 -7.59 -5.17
N GLU A 66 -7.05 -7.02 -5.88
CA GLU A 66 -7.79 -7.72 -6.93
C GLU A 66 -6.85 -8.20 -8.05
N GLY A 67 -7.11 -9.41 -8.55
CA GLY A 67 -6.28 -10.04 -9.59
C GLY A 67 -4.93 -10.56 -9.10
N VAL A 68 -4.59 -10.40 -7.82
CA VAL A 68 -3.37 -10.94 -7.21
C VAL A 68 -3.76 -12.00 -6.18
N SER A 69 -3.62 -13.27 -6.53
CA SER A 69 -3.93 -14.38 -5.62
C SER A 69 -2.92 -14.49 -4.47
N GLY A 70 -3.40 -14.80 -3.27
CA GLY A 70 -2.60 -15.33 -2.17
C GLY A 70 -1.69 -14.34 -1.42
N ASN A 71 -1.96 -13.04 -1.49
CA ASN A 71 -1.05 -12.02 -0.96
C ASN A 71 -1.78 -10.90 -0.20
N ASP A 72 -2.60 -11.30 0.77
CA ASP A 72 -3.23 -10.36 1.69
C ASP A 72 -2.14 -9.74 2.59
N THR A 73 -2.19 -8.42 2.79
CA THR A 73 -1.30 -7.72 3.73
C THR A 73 -2.10 -7.34 4.96
N LEU A 74 -1.65 -7.77 6.14
CA LEU A 74 -2.29 -7.47 7.42
C LEU A 74 -1.66 -6.22 8.04
N TYR A 75 -2.46 -5.38 8.69
CA TYR A 75 -2.01 -4.25 9.50
C TYR A 75 -2.72 -4.28 10.85
N PRO A 76 -1.98 -4.41 11.97
CA PRO A 76 -2.55 -4.32 13.32
C PRO A 76 -2.96 -2.88 13.66
N ALA A 77 -4.00 -2.73 14.47
CA ALA A 77 -4.57 -1.44 14.87
C ALA A 77 -3.89 -0.81 16.11
N ASP A 78 -3.16 -1.59 16.90
CA ASP A 78 -2.58 -1.20 18.19
C ASP A 78 -1.16 -0.62 18.10
N GLN A 79 -0.68 -0.33 16.88
CA GLN A 79 0.69 0.14 16.58
C GLN A 79 1.80 -0.87 16.85
N GLU A 80 1.49 -2.08 17.34
CA GLU A 80 2.48 -3.14 17.41
C GLU A 80 2.85 -3.58 15.99
N SER A 81 4.09 -4.03 15.79
CA SER A 81 4.51 -4.51 14.47
C SER A 81 4.23 -6.00 14.32
N VAL A 82 3.67 -6.40 13.18
CA VAL A 82 3.53 -7.81 12.80
C VAL A 82 4.49 -8.11 11.65
N THR A 83 5.30 -9.15 11.82
CA THR A 83 6.28 -9.62 10.82
C THR A 83 5.97 -11.04 10.35
N TYR A 84 5.95 -11.25 9.03
CA TYR A 84 5.69 -12.55 8.40
C TYR A 84 6.40 -12.68 7.06
N VAL A 85 6.54 -13.90 6.55
CA VAL A 85 7.16 -14.15 5.25
C VAL A 85 6.08 -14.31 4.19
N VAL A 86 6.22 -13.58 3.08
CA VAL A 86 5.35 -13.66 1.90
C VAL A 86 6.15 -14.00 0.65
N GLU A 87 5.56 -14.76 -0.26
CA GLU A 87 6.16 -15.03 -1.58
C GLU A 87 5.43 -14.24 -2.66
N ARG A 88 6.16 -13.37 -3.36
CA ARG A 88 5.64 -12.51 -4.43
C ARG A 88 6.48 -12.66 -5.68
N THR A 89 5.84 -12.98 -6.80
CA THR A 89 6.49 -13.15 -8.12
C THR A 89 7.70 -14.11 -8.09
N GLY A 90 7.64 -15.17 -7.26
CA GLY A 90 8.72 -16.14 -7.09
C GLY A 90 9.87 -15.67 -6.19
N ALA A 91 9.73 -14.55 -5.48
CA ALA A 91 10.69 -14.05 -4.51
C ALA A 91 10.06 -14.00 -3.12
N LYS A 92 10.83 -14.41 -2.09
CA LYS A 92 10.41 -14.32 -0.69
C LYS A 92 10.78 -12.97 -0.10
N TYR A 93 9.86 -12.43 0.69
CA TYR A 93 10.01 -11.19 1.42
C TYR A 93 9.66 -11.41 2.89
N GLU A 94 10.48 -10.90 3.79
CA GLU A 94 10.08 -10.64 5.16
C GLU A 94 9.33 -9.31 5.19
N ASP A 95 8.09 -9.31 5.66
CA ASP A 95 7.16 -8.20 5.62
C ASP A 95 6.79 -7.78 7.04
N THR A 96 7.19 -6.58 7.43
CA THR A 96 6.88 -5.97 8.73
C THR A 96 5.86 -4.87 8.53
N THR A 97 4.76 -4.91 9.27
CA THR A 97 3.62 -4.01 9.12
C THR A 97 3.19 -3.43 10.47
N TYR A 98 2.81 -2.15 10.50
CA TYR A 98 2.24 -1.50 11.68
C TYR A 98 1.46 -0.24 11.28
N MET A 99 0.67 0.29 12.22
CA MET A 99 0.12 1.65 12.12
C MET A 99 0.98 2.59 12.96
N ASP A 100 1.41 3.72 12.40
CA ASP A 100 2.23 4.67 13.14
C ASP A 100 1.38 5.58 14.05
N SER A 101 2.04 6.42 14.85
CA SER A 101 1.35 7.32 15.77
C SER A 101 0.56 8.43 15.09
N LYS A 102 0.71 8.62 13.77
CA LYS A 102 -0.04 9.58 12.94
C LYS A 102 -1.25 8.93 12.25
N GLY A 103 -1.51 7.63 12.51
CA GLY A 103 -2.60 6.88 11.87
C GLY A 103 -2.26 6.43 10.44
N ARG A 104 -0.99 6.47 10.04
CA ARG A 104 -0.54 6.00 8.71
C ARG A 104 -0.23 4.51 8.78
N LEU A 105 -0.58 3.76 7.74
CA LEU A 105 -0.21 2.35 7.64
C LEU A 105 1.18 2.25 7.02
N TYR A 106 2.10 1.57 7.71
CA TYR A 106 3.46 1.37 7.26
C TYR A 106 3.72 -0.12 7.01
N SER A 107 4.39 -0.42 5.90
CA SER A 107 4.95 -1.75 5.65
C SER A 107 6.39 -1.66 5.15
N GLN A 108 7.29 -2.47 5.67
CA GLN A 108 8.62 -2.69 5.13
C GLN A 108 8.74 -4.14 4.68
N LYS A 109 9.15 -4.35 3.43
CA LYS A 109 9.40 -5.66 2.84
C LYS A 109 10.87 -5.79 2.52
N VAL A 110 11.54 -6.82 3.02
CA VAL A 110 12.95 -7.10 2.73
C VAL A 110 13.03 -8.39 1.92
N ARG A 111 13.55 -8.32 0.70
CA ARG A 111 13.70 -9.49 -0.17
C ARG A 111 14.84 -10.37 0.30
N GLU A 112 14.59 -11.66 0.53
CA GLU A 112 15.60 -12.59 1.07
C GLU A 112 16.82 -12.77 0.16
N SER A 113 16.63 -12.72 -1.17
CA SER A 113 17.68 -13.07 -2.13
C SER A 113 18.81 -12.05 -2.25
N ASP A 114 18.50 -10.77 -2.06
CA ASP A 114 19.44 -9.66 -2.32
C ASP A 114 19.21 -8.45 -1.42
N SER A 115 18.44 -8.59 -0.34
CA SER A 115 18.13 -7.54 0.64
C SER A 115 17.59 -6.25 0.02
N PHE A 116 16.94 -6.32 -1.15
CA PHE A 116 16.16 -5.19 -1.67
C PHE A 116 15.00 -4.90 -0.72
N THR A 117 14.93 -3.65 -0.23
CA THR A 117 13.91 -3.22 0.71
C THR A 117 12.85 -2.39 -0.01
N VAL A 118 11.57 -2.64 0.29
CA VAL A 118 10.46 -1.79 -0.12
C VAL A 118 9.76 -1.28 1.12
N GLU A 119 9.76 0.03 1.30
CA GLU A 119 8.96 0.71 2.31
C GLU A 119 7.70 1.26 1.64
N ALA A 120 6.55 1.06 2.26
CA ALA A 120 5.28 1.62 1.82
C ALA A 120 4.59 2.33 2.97
N THR A 121 4.32 3.63 2.79
CA THR A 121 3.54 4.44 3.72
C THR A 121 2.21 4.78 3.08
N ARG A 122 1.12 4.61 3.82
CA ARG A 122 -0.25 4.84 3.37
C ARG A 122 -0.95 5.83 4.26
N GLU A 123 -1.63 6.78 3.64
CA GLU A 123 -2.32 7.85 4.33
C GLU A 123 -3.65 8.15 3.63
N ILE A 124 -4.68 8.47 4.42
CA ILE A 124 -5.95 8.98 3.91
C ILE A 124 -5.84 10.49 3.79
N CYS A 125 -6.12 11.01 2.59
CA CYS A 125 -6.05 12.43 2.26
C CYS A 125 -7.38 12.92 1.68
N ASP A 126 -7.42 14.20 1.28
CA ASP A 126 -8.57 14.84 0.66
C ASP A 126 -9.86 14.72 1.48
N GLY A 127 -9.74 14.80 2.82
CA GLY A 127 -10.90 14.70 3.71
C GLY A 127 -11.55 13.32 3.78
N GLY A 128 -10.88 12.26 3.30
CA GLY A 128 -11.39 10.89 3.31
C GLY A 128 -11.59 10.26 1.93
N ASP A 129 -11.43 11.03 0.86
CA ASP A 129 -11.76 10.60 -0.52
C ASP A 129 -10.56 10.04 -1.29
N ALA A 130 -9.34 10.17 -0.76
CA ALA A 130 -8.13 9.63 -1.33
C ALA A 130 -7.38 8.77 -0.32
N HIS A 131 -6.78 7.70 -0.79
CA HIS A 131 -5.75 6.96 -0.08
C HIS A 131 -4.47 7.04 -0.92
N VAL A 132 -3.42 7.66 -0.39
CA VAL A 132 -2.13 7.79 -1.08
C VAL A 132 -1.15 6.78 -0.51
N MET A 133 -0.47 6.04 -1.39
CA MET A 133 0.59 5.10 -1.04
C MET A 133 1.92 5.58 -1.62
N LEU A 134 2.85 5.95 -0.75
CA LEU A 134 4.23 6.21 -1.13
C LEU A 134 5.05 4.92 -1.00
N LEU A 135 5.71 4.53 -2.08
CA LEU A 135 6.65 3.41 -2.15
C LEU A 135 8.08 3.94 -2.28
N VAL A 136 8.98 3.41 -1.46
CA VAL A 136 10.43 3.65 -1.54
C VAL A 136 11.14 2.31 -1.62
N GLY A 137 11.70 2.01 -2.79
CA GLY A 137 12.53 0.83 -3.01
C GLY A 137 14.00 1.20 -2.84
N THR A 138 14.72 0.48 -1.97
CA THR A 138 16.14 0.71 -1.68
C THR A 138 16.95 -0.52 -2.04
N LYS A 139 17.94 -0.34 -2.92
CA LYS A 139 18.93 -1.36 -3.25
C LYS A 139 20.02 -1.42 -2.18
N THR A 140 20.80 -2.51 -2.18
CA THR A 140 21.93 -2.72 -1.24
C THR A 140 23.04 -1.68 -1.37
N ASP A 141 23.16 -1.03 -2.52
CA ASP A 141 24.09 0.08 -2.75
C ASP A 141 23.55 1.44 -2.23
N GLY A 142 22.36 1.45 -1.62
CA GLY A 142 21.68 2.64 -1.10
C GLY A 142 20.90 3.42 -2.16
N THR A 143 20.93 3.01 -3.43
CA THR A 143 20.14 3.65 -4.49
C THR A 143 18.65 3.49 -4.21
N GLN A 144 17.92 4.59 -4.29
CA GLN A 144 16.47 4.62 -4.09
C GLN A 144 15.70 4.81 -5.40
N VAL A 145 14.57 4.13 -5.50
CA VAL A 145 13.51 4.41 -6.48
C VAL A 145 12.23 4.70 -5.71
N LYS A 146 11.49 5.74 -6.12
CA LYS A 146 10.28 6.17 -5.44
C LYS A 146 9.09 6.10 -6.38
N GLN A 147 7.93 5.81 -5.82
CA GLN A 147 6.66 5.91 -6.51
C GLN A 147 5.57 6.37 -5.55
N GLU A 148 4.73 7.29 -5.99
CA GLU A 148 3.46 7.59 -5.35
C GLU A 148 2.34 6.93 -6.15
N ILE A 149 1.34 6.38 -5.46
CA ILE A 149 0.12 5.84 -6.07
C ILE A 149 -1.07 6.42 -5.34
N ILE A 150 -1.96 7.08 -6.07
CA ILE A 150 -3.21 7.60 -5.55
C ILE A 150 -4.30 6.55 -5.79
N PHE A 151 -5.09 6.27 -4.75
CA PHE A 151 -6.25 5.42 -4.83
C PHE A 151 -7.52 6.22 -4.54
N ARG A 152 -8.56 5.96 -5.33
CA ARG A 152 -9.90 6.55 -5.18
C ARG A 152 -10.91 5.49 -4.77
N ARG A 153 -11.89 5.91 -3.98
CA ARG A 153 -12.94 5.02 -3.47
C ARG A 153 -13.80 4.51 -4.62
N VAL A 154 -13.99 3.20 -4.71
CA VAL A 154 -14.89 2.59 -5.69
C VAL A 154 -16.31 2.64 -5.13
N SER A 155 -17.23 3.22 -5.88
CA SER A 155 -18.64 3.22 -5.49
C SER A 155 -19.22 1.80 -5.57
N SER A 156 -20.13 1.44 -4.67
CA SER A 156 -20.72 0.10 -4.63
C SER A 156 -21.52 -0.26 -5.91
N ALA A 157 -21.83 0.71 -6.76
CA ALA A 157 -22.52 0.53 -8.05
C ALA A 157 -21.60 0.05 -9.20
N GLU A 158 -20.29 0.28 -9.09
CA GLU A 158 -19.33 0.01 -10.19
C GLU A 158 -18.62 -1.35 -10.06
N SER A 159 -18.79 -2.02 -8.92
CA SER A 159 -18.20 -3.34 -8.63
C SER A 159 -18.73 -4.50 -9.49
N LYS A 160 -19.66 -4.25 -10.42
CA LYS A 160 -20.32 -5.29 -11.23
C LYS A 160 -20.06 -5.26 -12.74
N ASN A 161 -19.33 -4.28 -13.28
CA ASN A 161 -19.13 -4.18 -14.74
C ASN A 161 -17.71 -3.73 -15.12
N THR A 162 -16.69 -4.49 -14.75
CA THR A 162 -15.32 -4.28 -15.26
C THR A 162 -15.09 -5.06 -16.56
N ALA A 163 -15.76 -4.62 -17.62
CA ALA A 163 -15.36 -4.95 -19.00
C ALA A 163 -15.43 -3.75 -19.96
N GLU A 164 -16.19 -2.69 -19.65
CA GLU A 164 -16.29 -1.51 -20.50
C GLU A 164 -16.46 -0.23 -19.66
N ALA A 165 -15.37 0.33 -19.17
CA ALA A 165 -15.34 1.72 -18.72
C ALA A 165 -14.17 2.42 -19.44
N LYS A 166 -14.42 2.82 -20.69
CA LYS A 166 -13.60 3.82 -21.36
C LYS A 166 -14.12 5.20 -20.98
N SER A 167 -13.18 6.06 -20.56
CA SER A 167 -13.15 7.49 -20.87
C SER A 167 -14.34 8.33 -20.40
N SER A 168 -14.28 8.80 -19.14
CA SER A 168 -14.54 10.20 -18.81
C SER A 168 -14.10 10.48 -17.37
N TYR A 169 -12.82 10.79 -17.16
CA TYR A 169 -12.42 11.54 -15.98
C TYR A 169 -11.98 12.91 -16.47
N ASP A 170 -12.77 13.92 -16.13
CA ASP A 170 -12.52 15.33 -16.41
C ASP A 170 -11.19 15.77 -15.77
N ASP A 171 -10.47 16.61 -16.51
CA ASP A 171 -9.09 17.10 -16.27
C ASP A 171 -8.91 17.99 -15.01
N ASP A 172 -9.85 18.03 -14.06
CA ASP A 172 -9.90 19.06 -13.00
C ASP A 172 -9.33 18.66 -11.64
N TYR A 173 -8.85 17.42 -11.44
CA TYR A 173 -8.36 16.97 -10.13
C TYR A 173 -6.89 16.55 -10.17
N LYS A 174 -6.00 17.54 -10.28
CA LYS A 174 -4.57 17.36 -10.00
C LYS A 174 -4.24 17.91 -8.61
N ASN A 175 -3.66 17.04 -7.80
CA ASN A 175 -3.12 17.21 -6.44
C ASN A 175 -4.10 16.83 -5.33
N ALA A 176 -3.97 15.60 -4.85
CA ALA A 176 -4.39 15.27 -3.48
C ALA A 176 -3.52 16.10 -2.52
N ASN A 177 -4.14 16.84 -1.61
CA ASN A 177 -3.42 17.68 -0.65
C ASN A 177 -2.97 16.82 0.54
N CYS A 178 -1.97 15.98 0.32
CA CYS A 178 -1.16 15.41 1.40
C CYS A 178 0.14 16.24 1.51
N GLU A 179 0.64 16.49 2.72
CA GLU A 179 2.08 16.69 2.85
C GLU A 179 2.74 15.36 2.49
N SER A 180 3.68 15.33 1.53
CA SER A 180 4.31 14.08 1.09
C SER A 180 4.85 13.31 2.30
N PRO A 181 4.41 12.06 2.54
CA PRO A 181 4.85 11.31 3.70
C PRO A 181 6.38 11.13 3.67
N GLN A 182 7.08 11.61 4.70
CA GLN A 182 8.48 11.22 4.88
C GLN A 182 8.52 9.82 5.49
N ALA A 183 9.34 8.93 4.92
CA ALA A 183 9.68 7.66 5.53
C ALA A 183 10.48 7.94 6.80
N GLU A 184 9.85 7.79 7.97
CA GLU A 184 10.53 7.87 9.26
C GLU A 184 11.01 6.44 9.60
N SER A 185 12.30 6.18 9.45
CA SER A 185 12.89 4.93 9.91
C SER A 185 12.93 4.91 11.45
N LYS A 186 12.15 4.05 12.10
CA LYS A 186 12.41 3.72 13.51
C LYS A 186 13.60 2.77 13.57
N SER A 187 14.71 3.23 14.14
CA SER A 187 15.76 2.38 14.66
C SER A 187 15.35 1.84 16.03
N GLY A 188 15.34 0.52 16.23
CA GLY A 188 15.49 -0.07 17.56
C GLY A 188 14.55 -1.22 17.93
N ASP A 189 15.16 -2.41 18.00
CA ASP A 189 15.05 -3.45 19.04
C ASP A 189 13.68 -4.04 19.42
N GLY A 190 13.49 -5.32 19.06
CA GLY A 190 12.48 -6.19 19.66
C GLY A 190 12.12 -7.40 18.80
N GLU A 191 12.92 -8.47 18.86
CA GLU A 191 12.51 -9.78 18.35
C GLU A 191 11.27 -10.28 19.13
N SER A 192 10.13 -10.37 18.45
CA SER A 192 9.03 -11.25 18.84
C SER A 192 8.58 -12.04 17.61
N LYS A 193 9.21 -13.20 17.40
CA LYS A 193 8.78 -14.19 16.40
C LYS A 193 7.53 -14.90 16.89
N ALA A 194 6.36 -14.50 16.39
CA ALA A 194 5.18 -15.36 16.41
C ALA A 194 5.26 -16.31 15.20
N SER A 195 5.51 -17.59 15.46
CA SER A 195 5.44 -18.66 14.45
C SER A 195 4.01 -19.20 14.42
N PHE A 196 3.33 -19.05 13.28
CA PHE A 196 2.04 -19.71 13.05
C PHE A 196 2.25 -20.91 12.12
N LYS A 197 1.78 -22.08 12.59
CA LYS A 197 1.67 -23.33 11.82
C LYS A 197 0.37 -23.37 11.04
#